data_AF-A0A179F5F3-F1
#
_entry.id   AF-A0A179F5F3-F1
#
_cell.length_a   1.000
_cell.length_b   1.000
_cell.length_c   1.000
_cell.angle_alpha   90.00
_cell.angle_beta   90.00
_cell.angle_gamma   90.00
#
_symmetry.space_group_name_H-M   'P 1'
#
loop_
_entity.id
_entity.type
_entity.pdbx_description
1 polymer ?
#
loop_
_entity_poly.entity_id
_entity_poly.type
_entity_poly.pdbx_seq_one_letter_code
_entity_poly.pdbx_strand_id
1 'polypeptide(L)'
;MLGIGGGISSKKKNMRLGDVAVSKPVTNLPGVLQYDLIKAEGSGQVVLKGTLDKPHPTQLRAVTYLEGEEMMDRCPLPENLEFIMKKTSRFKQPEEDDILYDVTLTHIERGEDCTACEMSGMKKIVQIDVKDPETDPKSVALD
;
A
#
# COMPACT_ATOMS: atom_id res chain seq x y z
N MET A 1 -1.11 -1.35 -15.45
CA MET A 1 0.23 -1.05 -14.92
C MET A 1 0.51 -1.93 -13.72
N LEU A 2 1.75 -2.38 -13.52
CA LEU A 2 2.24 -3.03 -12.30
C LEU A 2 3.53 -2.31 -11.90
N GLY A 3 3.76 -2.14 -10.60
CA GLY A 3 4.95 -1.45 -10.10
C GLY A 3 5.14 -1.67 -8.61
N ILE A 4 6.28 -1.20 -8.12
CA ILE A 4 6.59 -1.11 -6.69
C ILE A 4 6.54 0.36 -6.27
N GLY A 5 6.11 0.62 -5.04
CA GLY A 5 6.01 1.98 -4.52
C GLY A 5 6.11 1.98 -3.00
N GLY A 6 6.45 3.15 -2.45
CA GLY A 6 6.36 3.39 -1.01
C GLY A 6 4.92 3.76 -0.61
N GLY A 7 4.51 3.34 0.58
CA GLY A 7 3.25 3.75 1.20
C GLY A 7 3.49 4.65 2.40
N ILE A 8 2.52 5.52 2.72
CA ILE A 8 2.52 6.29 3.96
C ILE A 8 1.51 5.63 4.90
N SER A 9 2.01 4.93 5.92
CA SER A 9 1.16 4.28 6.92
C SER A 9 0.54 5.31 7.87
N SER A 10 -0.72 5.10 8.25
CA SER A 10 -1.46 5.98 9.16
C SER A 10 -2.37 5.17 10.08
N LYS A 11 -2.87 5.79 11.16
CA LYS A 11 -3.84 5.13 12.06
C LYS A 11 -5.12 4.64 11.36
N LYS A 12 -5.50 5.27 10.24
CA LYS A 12 -6.70 4.89 9.47
C LYS A 12 -6.41 3.82 8.42
N LYS A 13 -5.17 3.76 7.93
CA LYS A 13 -4.71 2.81 6.90
C LYS A 13 -3.36 2.28 7.31
N ASN A 14 -3.36 1.08 7.89
CA ASN A 14 -2.18 0.38 8.38
C ASN A 14 -1.46 -0.31 7.21
N MET A 15 -0.78 0.47 6.36
CA MET A 15 -0.03 -0.07 5.23
C MET A 15 1.29 -0.69 5.71
N ARG A 16 1.60 -1.87 5.19
CA ARG A 16 2.76 -2.70 5.56
C ARG A 16 3.61 -3.07 4.35
N LEU A 17 4.88 -3.40 4.57
CA LEU A 17 5.73 -3.91 3.50
C LEU A 17 5.17 -5.22 2.94
N GLY A 18 5.03 -5.26 1.62
CA GLY A 18 4.42 -6.39 0.91
C GLY A 18 2.90 -6.31 0.74
N ASP A 19 2.22 -5.29 1.29
CA ASP A 19 0.82 -5.02 0.94
C ASP A 19 0.70 -4.68 -0.55
N VAL A 20 -0.40 -5.12 -1.17
CA VAL A 20 -0.70 -4.87 -2.58
C VAL A 20 -1.85 -3.87 -2.69
N ALA A 21 -1.56 -2.72 -3.29
CA ALA A 21 -2.59 -1.75 -3.66
C ALA A 21 -3.15 -2.07 -5.04
N VAL A 22 -4.48 -2.09 -5.16
CA VAL A 22 -5.17 -2.29 -6.44
C VAL A 22 -6.06 -1.09 -6.72
N SER A 23 -5.80 -0.42 -7.84
CA SER A 23 -6.61 0.70 -8.31
C SER A 23 -8.07 0.27 -8.49
N LYS A 24 -9.00 1.00 -7.85
CA LYS A 24 -10.43 0.86 -8.08
C LYS A 24 -10.99 2.17 -8.65
N PRO A 25 -11.34 2.22 -9.93
CA PRO A 25 -11.97 3.40 -10.50
C PRO A 25 -13.33 3.67 -9.84
N VAL A 26 -13.54 4.89 -9.33
CA VAL A 26 -14.83 5.34 -8.75
C VAL A 26 -15.34 6.50 -9.59
N THR A 27 -16.51 6.33 -10.22
CA THR A 27 -17.24 7.33 -11.05
C THR A 27 -16.37 8.24 -11.92
N ASN A 28 -15.78 9.29 -11.33
CA ASN A 28 -14.99 10.33 -11.99
C ASN A 28 -13.47 10.21 -11.77
N LEU A 29 -13.01 9.19 -11.04
CA LEU A 29 -11.62 8.96 -10.69
C LEU A 29 -11.10 7.68 -11.34
N PRO A 30 -9.87 7.69 -11.90
CA PRO A 30 -9.25 6.53 -12.54
C PRO A 30 -8.80 5.44 -11.54
N GLY A 31 -8.98 5.67 -10.23
CA GLY A 31 -8.56 4.80 -9.13
C GLY A 31 -7.11 5.02 -8.66
N VAL A 32 -6.22 5.52 -9.53
CA VAL A 32 -4.87 5.99 -9.13
C VAL A 32 -4.63 7.38 -9.71
N LEU A 33 -4.24 8.31 -8.83
CA LEU A 33 -3.86 9.66 -9.20
C LEU A 33 -2.34 9.81 -9.10
N GLN A 34 -1.66 9.90 -10.24
CA GLN A 34 -0.23 10.20 -10.25
C GLN A 34 -0.02 11.69 -10.05
N TYR A 35 0.81 12.06 -9.08
CA TYR A 35 1.06 13.45 -8.70
C TYR A 35 1.50 14.34 -9.88
N ASP A 36 2.35 13.82 -10.76
CA ASP A 36 2.83 14.54 -11.96
C ASP A 36 1.72 14.83 -12.97
N LEU A 37 0.64 14.05 -12.93
CA LEU A 37 -0.55 14.23 -13.77
C LEU A 37 -1.56 15.19 -13.13
N ILE A 38 -1.19 15.88 -12.05
CA ILE A 38 -2.02 16.87 -11.37
C ILE A 38 -1.39 18.26 -11.55
N LYS A 39 -2.23 19.28 -11.76
CA LYS A 39 -1.84 20.69 -11.80
C LYS A 39 -2.54 21.45 -10.68
N ALA A 40 -1.81 22.22 -9.90
CA ALA A 40 -2.39 23.30 -9.11
C ALA A 40 -2.49 24.57 -9.97
N GLU A 41 -3.67 25.15 -10.08
CA GLU A 41 -3.90 26.45 -10.70
C GLU A 41 -3.89 27.57 -9.65
N GLY A 42 -3.67 28.81 -10.09
CA GLY A 42 -3.43 29.96 -9.19
C GLY A 42 -4.56 30.28 -8.21
N SER A 43 -5.75 29.70 -8.40
CA SER A 43 -6.89 29.80 -7.48
C SER A 43 -6.99 28.64 -6.47
N GLY A 44 -5.95 27.80 -6.35
CA GLY A 44 -5.98 26.57 -5.54
C GLY A 44 -6.81 25.44 -6.16
N GLN A 45 -7.27 25.61 -7.41
CA GLN A 45 -7.96 24.55 -8.14
C GLN A 45 -6.97 23.48 -8.59
N VAL A 46 -7.39 22.22 -8.47
CA VAL A 46 -6.58 21.07 -8.86
C VAL A 46 -7.14 20.48 -10.14
N VAL A 47 -6.34 20.45 -11.21
CA VAL A 47 -6.74 19.95 -12.53
C VAL A 47 -5.97 18.67 -12.85
N LEU A 48 -6.70 17.63 -13.22
CA LEU A 48 -6.12 16.38 -13.70
C LEU A 48 -5.68 16.55 -15.17
N LYS A 49 -4.38 16.47 -15.42
CA LYS A 49 -3.78 16.56 -16.77
C LYS A 49 -3.86 15.24 -17.53
N GLY A 50 -4.08 14.13 -16.85
CA GLY A 50 -4.15 12.80 -17.43
C GLY A 50 -4.39 11.72 -16.39
N THR A 51 -4.57 10.49 -16.85
CA THR A 51 -4.80 9.33 -15.99
C THR A 51 -3.96 8.16 -16.45
N LEU A 52 -3.62 7.27 -15.52
CA LEU A 52 -3.11 5.96 -15.88
C LEU A 52 -4.21 5.10 -16.51
N ASP A 53 -3.79 4.09 -17.28
CA ASP A 53 -4.71 3.09 -17.81
C ASP A 53 -5.45 2.39 -16.67
N LYS A 54 -6.76 2.21 -16.86
CA LYS A 54 -7.59 1.45 -15.92
C LYS A 54 -7.10 -0.01 -15.86
N PRO A 55 -7.20 -0.67 -14.70
CA PRO A 55 -6.92 -2.10 -14.61
C PRO A 55 -7.73 -2.91 -15.63
N HIS A 56 -7.17 -4.03 -16.09
CA HIS A 56 -7.85 -4.89 -17.04
C HIS A 56 -9.20 -5.37 -16.44
N PRO A 57 -10.29 -5.52 -17.22
CA PRO A 57 -11.60 -5.91 -16.68
C PRO A 57 -11.59 -7.17 -15.80
N THR A 58 -10.72 -8.13 -16.10
CA THR A 58 -10.52 -9.33 -15.27
C THR A 58 -10.06 -8.99 -13.84
N GLN A 59 -9.16 -8.02 -13.68
CA GLN A 59 -8.67 -7.58 -12.37
C GLN A 59 -9.79 -6.87 -11.59
N LEU A 60 -10.56 -6.01 -12.26
CA LEU A 60 -11.70 -5.34 -11.64
C LEU A 60 -12.76 -6.34 -11.17
N ARG A 61 -13.06 -7.37 -11.97
CA ARG A 61 -13.98 -8.45 -11.56
C ARG A 61 -13.47 -9.22 -10.36
N ALA A 62 -12.17 -9.47 -10.28
CA ALA A 62 -11.56 -10.12 -9.12
C ALA A 62 -11.70 -9.24 -7.86
N VAL A 63 -11.48 -7.94 -7.96
CA VAL A 63 -11.70 -6.99 -6.85
C VAL A 63 -13.17 -7.01 -6.41
N THR A 64 -14.13 -6.88 -7.34
CA THR A 64 -15.56 -6.92 -7.01
C THR A 64 -15.98 -8.26 -6.39
N TYR A 65 -15.39 -9.37 -6.83
CA TYR A 65 -15.62 -10.69 -6.23
C TYR A 65 -15.12 -10.73 -4.79
N LEU A 66 -13.89 -10.27 -4.53
CA LEU A 66 -13.30 -10.25 -3.19
C LEU A 66 -14.12 -9.37 -2.23
N GLU A 67 -14.58 -8.20 -2.69
CA GLU A 67 -15.48 -7.34 -1.92
C GLU A 67 -16.80 -8.04 -1.56
N GLY A 68 -17.38 -8.76 -2.52
CA GLY A 68 -18.60 -9.54 -2.27
C GLY A 68 -18.40 -10.68 -1.28
N GLU A 69 -17.25 -11.34 -1.29
CA GLU A 69 -16.93 -12.40 -0.34
C GLU A 69 -16.61 -11.85 1.06
N GLU A 70 -15.97 -10.67 1.14
CA GLU A 70 -15.74 -9.94 2.40
C GLU A 70 -17.07 -9.50 3.03
N MET A 71 -18.02 -8.97 2.24
CA MET A 71 -19.38 -8.67 2.72
C MET A 71 -20.13 -9.90 3.27
N MET A 72 -19.68 -11.10 2.92
CA MET A 72 -20.25 -12.37 3.36
C MET A 72 -19.37 -13.07 4.43
N ASP A 73 -18.40 -12.35 5.01
CA ASP A 73 -17.45 -12.84 6.02
C ASP A 73 -16.66 -14.10 5.61
N ARG A 74 -16.43 -14.30 4.29
CA ARG A 74 -15.72 -15.48 3.76
C ARG A 74 -14.24 -15.26 3.50
N CYS A 75 -13.81 -14.01 3.33
CA CYS A 75 -12.41 -13.57 3.21
C CYS A 75 -11.44 -14.58 2.54
N PRO A 76 -11.63 -14.98 1.26
CA PRO A 76 -10.86 -16.06 0.64
C PRO A 76 -9.43 -15.66 0.21
N LEU A 77 -9.08 -14.37 0.31
CA LEU A 77 -7.81 -13.85 -0.19
C LEU A 77 -6.57 -14.43 0.54
N PRO A 78 -6.52 -14.50 1.89
CA PRO A 78 -5.37 -15.04 2.60
C PRO A 78 -5.06 -16.49 2.22
N GLU A 79 -6.08 -17.34 2.10
CA GLU A 79 -5.94 -18.74 1.71
C GLU A 79 -5.41 -18.89 0.27
N ASN A 80 -5.95 -18.09 -0.65
CA ASN A 80 -5.48 -18.06 -2.03
C ASN A 80 -4.02 -17.61 -2.14
N LEU A 81 -3.62 -16.60 -1.37
CA LEU A 81 -2.22 -16.14 -1.32
C LEU A 81 -1.31 -17.22 -0.75
N GLU A 82 -1.71 -17.87 0.35
CA GLU A 82 -0.94 -18.96 0.94
C GLU A 82 -0.75 -20.13 -0.04
N PHE A 83 -1.80 -20.49 -0.77
CA PHE A 83 -1.74 -21.51 -1.82
C PHE A 83 -0.76 -21.14 -2.95
N ILE A 84 -0.76 -19.88 -3.39
CA ILE A 84 0.16 -19.39 -4.42
C ILE A 84 1.61 -19.44 -3.90
N MET A 85 1.86 -18.97 -2.68
CA MET A 85 3.18 -18.96 -2.05
C MET A 85 3.72 -20.39 -1.83
N LYS A 86 2.86 -21.35 -1.47
CA LYS A 86 3.24 -22.77 -1.36
C LYS A 86 3.64 -23.39 -2.70
N LYS A 87 3.01 -22.97 -3.79
CA LYS A 87 3.27 -23.51 -5.14
C LYS A 87 4.54 -22.99 -5.77
N THR A 88 5.02 -21.81 -5.40
CA THR A 88 6.26 -21.26 -5.96
C THR A 88 7.03 -20.45 -4.94
N SER A 89 8.27 -20.86 -4.71
CA SER A 89 9.20 -20.16 -3.82
C SER A 89 9.59 -18.76 -4.28
N ARG A 90 9.17 -18.34 -5.48
CA ARG A 90 9.37 -16.99 -6.04
C ARG A 90 8.43 -15.96 -5.45
N PHE A 91 7.27 -16.37 -4.93
CA PHE A 91 6.34 -15.47 -4.26
C PHE A 91 6.44 -15.71 -2.77
N LYS A 92 7.13 -14.80 -2.08
CA LYS A 92 7.29 -14.82 -0.64
C LYS A 92 7.07 -13.42 -0.09
N GLN A 93 6.60 -13.36 1.15
CA GLN A 93 6.65 -12.13 1.91
C GLN A 93 8.12 -11.81 2.23
N PRO A 94 8.52 -10.53 2.20
CA PRO A 94 9.82 -10.10 2.73
C PRO A 94 10.04 -10.65 4.14
N GLU A 95 11.25 -11.12 4.43
CA GLU A 95 11.67 -11.60 5.76
C GLU A 95 12.25 -10.46 6.61
N GLU A 96 12.48 -9.31 5.98
CA GLU A 96 12.99 -8.09 6.58
C GLU A 96 11.99 -7.46 7.55
N ASP A 97 12.52 -6.77 8.56
CA ASP A 97 11.70 -6.07 9.54
C ASP A 97 10.90 -4.94 8.89
N ASP A 98 9.58 -4.95 9.12
CA ASP A 98 8.69 -3.86 8.71
C ASP A 98 8.74 -2.71 9.73
N ILE A 99 9.73 -1.81 9.53
CA ILE A 99 10.04 -0.70 10.44
C ILE A 99 9.40 0.60 9.93
N LEU A 100 8.49 1.17 10.74
CA LEU A 100 8.02 2.54 10.53
C LEU A 100 8.78 3.53 11.42
N TYR A 101 9.47 4.46 10.76
CA TYR A 101 10.13 5.58 11.42
C TYR A 101 9.14 6.71 11.72
N ASP A 102 9.33 7.38 12.84
CA ASP A 102 8.56 8.57 13.19
C ASP A 102 8.86 9.70 12.21
N VAL A 103 7.81 10.40 11.75
CA VAL A 103 7.91 11.49 10.78
C VAL A 103 8.76 12.68 11.25
N THR A 104 9.00 12.79 12.56
CA THR A 104 9.86 13.81 13.16
C THR A 104 11.34 13.42 13.18
N LEU A 105 11.67 12.18 12.79
CA LEU A 105 13.06 11.73 12.70
C LEU A 105 13.75 12.42 11.51
N THR A 106 14.64 13.35 11.82
CA THR A 106 15.57 13.93 10.85
C THR A 106 16.82 13.07 10.73
N HIS A 107 17.27 12.82 9.50
CA HIS A 107 18.57 12.18 9.25
C HIS A 107 19.70 12.97 9.91
N ILE A 108 20.62 12.25 10.55
CA ILE A 108 21.75 12.82 11.29
C ILE A 108 22.79 13.41 10.33
N GLU A 109 23.06 12.68 9.25
CA GLU A 109 23.92 13.10 8.16
C GLU A 109 23.31 12.70 6.81
N ARG A 110 23.69 13.42 5.76
CA ARG A 110 23.35 13.02 4.39
C ARG A 110 24.37 11.96 3.97
N GLY A 111 23.93 10.70 3.95
CA GLY A 111 24.70 9.57 3.45
C GLY A 111 24.02 8.88 2.26
N GLU A 112 24.67 7.85 1.74
CA GLU A 112 24.07 6.95 0.73
C GLU A 112 23.02 6.02 1.35
N ASP A 113 23.10 5.78 2.67
CA ASP A 113 22.19 4.93 3.42
C ASP A 113 21.84 5.51 4.81
N CYS A 114 21.06 4.76 5.57
CA CYS A 114 20.59 5.14 6.90
C CYS A 114 21.38 4.50 8.05
N THR A 115 22.53 3.87 7.81
CA THR A 115 23.27 3.09 8.81
C THR A 115 23.63 3.93 10.04
N ALA A 116 24.09 5.17 9.83
CA ALA A 116 24.40 6.10 10.92
C ALA A 116 23.15 6.49 11.75
N CYS A 117 21.99 6.58 11.10
CA CYS A 117 20.72 6.87 11.78
C CYS A 117 20.28 5.67 12.64
N GLU A 118 20.45 4.45 12.12
CA GLU A 118 20.11 3.21 12.84
C GLU A 118 21.01 2.95 14.04
N MET A 119 22.30 3.26 13.93
CA MET A 119 23.28 3.11 15.01
C MET A 119 23.16 4.21 16.08
N SER A 120 22.35 5.24 15.83
CA SER A 120 22.18 6.34 16.77
C SER A 120 21.20 6.00 17.90
N GLY A 121 21.41 6.59 19.07
CA GLY A 121 20.41 6.58 20.15
C GLY A 121 19.15 7.42 19.84
N MET A 122 19.07 8.06 18.67
CA MET A 122 17.95 8.89 18.25
C MET A 122 16.92 8.14 17.39
N LYS A 123 17.09 6.81 17.21
CA LYS A 123 16.13 5.97 16.47
C LYS A 123 14.75 6.07 17.13
N LYS A 124 13.80 6.69 16.44
CA LYS A 124 12.41 6.82 16.88
C LYS A 124 11.52 5.96 16.00
N ILE A 125 11.29 4.72 16.43
CA ILE A 125 10.41 3.75 15.76
C ILE A 125 9.00 3.94 16.30
N VAL A 126 8.02 3.99 15.41
CA VAL A 126 6.60 3.96 15.78
C VAL A 126 6.20 2.50 15.92
N GLN A 127 5.66 2.14 17.09
CA GLN A 127 4.95 0.86 17.20
C GLN A 127 3.68 0.96 16.39
N ILE A 128 3.58 0.12 15.36
CA ILE A 128 2.37 -0.03 14.59
C ILE A 128 1.65 -1.27 15.13
N ASP A 129 0.38 -1.11 15.46
CA ASP A 129 -0.47 -2.21 15.94
C ASP A 129 -0.40 -3.39 14.96
N VAL A 130 -0.27 -4.60 15.52
CA VAL A 130 -0.34 -5.85 14.75
C VAL A 130 -1.68 -5.83 14.02
N LYS A 131 -1.68 -6.08 12.71
CA LYS A 131 -2.93 -6.28 11.98
C LYS A 131 -3.64 -7.45 12.64
N ASP A 132 -4.73 -7.17 13.33
CA ASP A 132 -5.61 -8.21 13.84
C ASP A 132 -6.28 -8.84 12.61
N PRO A 133 -6.05 -10.14 12.35
CA PRO A 133 -6.57 -10.81 11.16
C PRO A 133 -8.10 -10.82 11.10
N GLU A 134 -8.82 -10.58 12.21
CA GLU A 134 -10.28 -10.47 12.24
C GLU A 134 -10.80 -9.07 11.88
N THR A 135 -10.00 -8.01 12.10
CA THR A 135 -10.42 -6.62 11.87
C THR A 135 -9.68 -5.89 10.75
N ASP A 136 -8.56 -6.44 10.27
CA ASP A 136 -7.80 -5.96 9.09
C ASP A 136 -7.27 -7.16 8.28
N PRO A 137 -8.16 -7.96 7.65
CA PRO A 137 -7.79 -9.17 6.93
C PRO A 137 -6.94 -8.79 5.72
N LYS A 138 -5.62 -9.12 5.71
CA LYS A 138 -4.62 -8.84 4.64
C LYS A 138 -5.21 -8.03 3.48
N SER A 139 -5.47 -6.77 3.77
CA SER A 139 -6.46 -6.00 3.04
C SER A 139 -5.86 -5.54 1.72
N VAL A 140 -6.62 -5.68 0.65
CA VAL A 140 -6.40 -4.87 -0.54
C VAL A 140 -6.70 -3.44 -0.07
N ALA A 141 -5.67 -2.61 0.06
CA ALA A 141 -5.90 -1.20 0.30
C ALA A 141 -6.59 -0.63 -0.94
N LEU A 142 -7.90 -0.43 -0.83
CA LEU A 142 -8.71 0.25 -1.82
C LEU A 142 -8.63 1.76 -1.51
N ASP A 143 -8.13 2.52 -2.48
CA ASP A 143 -8.20 3.99 -2.51
C ASP A 143 -9.41 4.44 -3.33
#